data_AF-X1UJG3-F1
#
_entry.id   AF-X1UJG3-F1
#
_cell.length_a   1.000
_cell.length_b   1.000
_cell.length_c   1.000
_cell.angle_alpha   90.00
_cell.angle_beta   90.00
_cell.angle_gamma   90.00
#
_symmetry.space_group_name_H-M   'P 1'
#
loop_
_entity.id
_entity.type
_entity.pdbx_description
1 polymer ?
#
loop_
_entity_poly.entity_id
_entity_poly.type
_entity_poly.pdbx_seq_one_letter_code
_entity_poly.pdbx_strand_id
1 'polypeptide(L)'
;MKLPLVIGHRGAKGIAPENSLSGFKKAVELGIDGVELDVHLTKDGNLVVIHDMDLKWLTRLKIPVRQLTFKELRKYDISEFERSSATIFIFTG
;
A
#
# COMPACT_ATOMS: atom_id res chain seq x y z
N MET A 1 -24.00 -3.45 -24.87
CA MET A 1 -23.94 -2.62 -23.64
C MET A 1 -22.54 -2.72 -23.08
N LYS A 2 -21.93 -1.62 -22.61
CA LYS A 2 -20.70 -1.69 -21.80
C LYS A 2 -21.09 -1.97 -20.35
N LEU A 3 -20.44 -2.93 -19.72
CA LEU A 3 -20.58 -3.17 -18.29
C LEU A 3 -19.76 -2.11 -17.50
N PRO A 4 -20.16 -1.78 -16.26
CA PRO A 4 -19.34 -0.97 -15.37
C PRO A 4 -17.99 -1.65 -15.09
N LEU A 5 -16.94 -0.86 -14.90
CA LEU A 5 -15.65 -1.37 -14.42
C LEU A 5 -15.75 -1.66 -12.92
N VAL A 6 -15.22 -2.80 -12.51
CA VAL A 6 -15.03 -3.16 -11.11
C VAL A 6 -13.61 -2.78 -10.72
N ILE A 7 -13.49 -1.86 -9.76
CA ILE A 7 -12.20 -1.40 -9.25
C ILE A 7 -12.02 -1.88 -7.81
N GLY A 8 -10.97 -2.66 -7.56
CA GLY A 8 -10.63 -3.15 -6.23
C GLY A 8 -10.05 -2.03 -5.38
N HIS A 9 -10.81 -1.55 -4.39
CA HIS A 9 -10.37 -0.55 -3.42
C HIS A 9 -9.19 -1.10 -2.60
N ARG A 10 -8.01 -0.49 -2.78
CA ARG A 10 -6.72 -0.93 -2.22
C ARG A 10 -6.34 -2.36 -2.58
N GLY A 11 -6.72 -2.81 -3.78
CA GLY A 11 -6.60 -4.21 -4.22
C GLY A 11 -7.83 -5.04 -3.88
N ALA A 12 -7.64 -6.35 -3.66
CA ALA A 12 -8.71 -7.26 -3.23
C ALA A 12 -8.96 -7.20 -1.70
N LYS A 13 -9.16 -5.99 -1.17
CA LYS A 13 -9.38 -5.73 0.26
C LYS A 13 -10.58 -6.55 0.76
N GLY A 14 -10.33 -7.40 1.75
CA GLY A 14 -11.29 -8.37 2.30
C GLY A 14 -10.95 -9.83 1.96
N ILE A 15 -10.10 -10.06 0.96
CA ILE A 15 -9.58 -11.39 0.60
C ILE A 15 -8.07 -11.47 0.85
N ALA A 16 -7.37 -10.38 0.58
CA ALA A 16 -5.94 -10.24 0.76
C ALA A 16 -5.61 -8.87 1.40
N PRO A 17 -4.38 -8.67 1.91
CA PRO A 17 -4.00 -7.43 2.56
C PRO A 17 -4.14 -6.24 1.63
N GLU A 18 -4.72 -5.15 2.12
CA GLU A 18 -4.84 -3.92 1.34
C GLU A 18 -3.47 -3.33 1.00
N ASN A 19 -3.38 -2.58 -0.11
CA ASN A 19 -2.18 -1.86 -0.52
C ASN A 19 -0.91 -2.75 -0.56
N SER A 20 -1.07 -3.99 -1.02
CA SER A 20 -0.01 -5.00 -1.08
C SER A 20 0.06 -5.68 -2.44
N LEU A 21 1.23 -6.20 -2.80
CA LEU A 21 1.38 -6.97 -4.04
C LEU A 21 0.52 -8.22 -4.05
N SER A 22 0.34 -8.89 -2.90
CA SER A 22 -0.54 -10.07 -2.81
C SER A 22 -2.01 -9.67 -3.02
N GLY A 23 -2.44 -8.53 -2.48
CA GLY A 23 -3.76 -7.94 -2.72
C GLY A 23 -4.01 -7.57 -4.18
N PHE A 24 -3.01 -6.99 -4.86
CA PHE A 24 -3.09 -6.64 -6.28
C PHE A 24 -3.07 -7.89 -7.17
N LYS A 25 -2.21 -8.87 -6.89
CA LYS A 25 -2.22 -10.17 -7.58
C LYS A 25 -3.57 -10.86 -7.43
N LYS A 26 -4.15 -10.82 -6.23
CA LYS A 26 -5.46 -11.43 -5.99
C LYS A 26 -6.57 -10.74 -6.79
N ALA A 27 -6.53 -9.42 -6.91
CA ALA A 27 -7.49 -8.69 -7.75
C ALA A 27 -7.41 -9.11 -9.23
N VAL A 28 -6.18 -9.29 -9.74
CA VAL A 28 -5.95 -9.80 -11.11
C VAL A 28 -6.51 -11.23 -11.27
N GLU A 29 -6.24 -12.13 -10.32
CA GLU A 29 -6.78 -13.49 -10.33
C GLU A 29 -8.31 -13.54 -10.33
N LEU A 30 -8.96 -12.57 -9.68
CA LEU A 30 -10.41 -12.46 -9.61
C LEU A 30 -11.03 -11.82 -10.86
N GLY A 31 -10.22 -11.38 -11.83
CA GLY A 31 -10.70 -10.73 -13.05
C GLY A 31 -11.25 -9.33 -12.82
N ILE A 32 -10.77 -8.63 -11.77
CA ILE A 32 -11.15 -7.24 -11.48
C ILE A 32 -10.49 -6.32 -12.53
N ASP A 33 -11.23 -5.34 -13.05
CA ASP A 33 -10.79 -4.49 -14.17
C ASP A 33 -9.62 -3.55 -13.80
N GLY A 34 -9.48 -3.22 -12.51
CA GLY A 34 -8.40 -2.41 -12.00
C GLY A 34 -8.32 -2.39 -10.49
N VAL A 35 -7.29 -1.74 -9.95
CA VAL A 35 -7.11 -1.54 -8.51
C VAL A 35 -6.89 -0.06 -8.22
N GLU A 36 -7.45 0.39 -7.12
CA GLU A 36 -7.08 1.67 -6.49
C GLU A 36 -6.01 1.39 -5.43
N LEU A 37 -5.17 2.39 -5.13
CA LEU A 37 -4.15 2.33 -4.10
C LEU A 37 -3.86 3.73 -3.55
N ASP A 38 -3.42 3.79 -2.29
CA ASP A 38 -3.07 5.03 -1.61
C ASP A 38 -1.56 5.31 -1.69
N VAL A 39 -1.17 6.56 -1.95
CA VAL A 39 0.25 6.97 -2.03
C VAL A 39 0.58 8.12 -1.09
N HIS A 40 1.77 8.09 -0.49
CA HIS A 40 2.39 9.21 0.21
C HIS A 40 3.83 9.45 -0.27
N LEU A 41 4.35 10.64 0.00
CA LEU A 41 5.76 10.98 -0.23
C LEU A 41 6.58 10.82 1.06
N THR A 42 7.76 10.24 0.93
CA THR A 42 8.81 10.27 1.97
C THR A 42 9.48 11.65 2.03
N LYS A 43 10.30 11.87 3.07
CA LYS A 43 11.11 13.10 3.24
C LYS A 43 12.03 13.38 2.06
N ASP A 44 12.55 12.34 1.42
CA ASP A 44 13.43 12.39 0.26
C ASP A 44 12.68 12.25 -1.09
N GLY A 45 11.35 12.40 -1.08
CA GLY A 45 10.54 12.52 -2.30
C GLY A 45 10.21 11.20 -3.00
N ASN A 46 10.45 10.05 -2.36
CA ASN A 46 10.06 8.76 -2.91
C ASN A 46 8.56 8.52 -2.66
N LEU A 47 7.87 7.99 -3.67
CA LEU A 47 6.49 7.52 -3.54
C LEU A 47 6.47 6.19 -2.78
N VAL A 48 5.55 6.05 -1.84
CA VAL A 48 5.30 4.82 -1.09
C VAL A 48 3.80 4.53 -1.02
N VAL A 49 3.45 3.25 -1.10
CA VAL A 49 2.05 2.78 -1.03
C VAL A 49 1.68 2.52 0.43
N ILE A 50 0.85 3.39 0.99
CA ILE A 50 0.37 3.32 2.38
C ILE A 50 -0.88 4.18 2.49
N HIS A 51 -1.88 3.74 3.24
CA HIS A 51 -3.09 4.54 3.44
C HIS A 51 -2.84 5.69 4.42
N ASP A 52 -2.34 5.35 5.62
CA ASP A 52 -2.22 6.32 6.70
C ASP A 52 -1.02 7.24 6.52
N MET A 53 -1.16 8.48 6.97
CA MET A 53 -0.09 9.48 6.93
C MET A 53 1.08 9.19 7.90
N ASP A 54 0.87 8.30 8.87
CA ASP A 54 1.84 7.93 9.89
C ASP A 54 1.91 6.40 10.09
N LEU A 55 2.99 5.95 10.74
CA LEU A 55 3.24 4.52 10.97
C LEU A 55 2.49 3.94 12.17
N LYS A 56 1.52 4.66 12.76
CA LYS A 56 0.92 4.26 14.05
C LYS A 56 0.26 2.89 13.98
N TRP A 57 -0.45 2.60 12.89
CA TRP A 57 -1.14 1.32 12.73
C TRP A 57 -0.19 0.15 12.43
N LEU A 58 0.95 0.44 11.80
CA LEU A 58 1.93 -0.58 11.41
C LEU A 58 2.97 -0.85 12.51
N THR A 59 3.32 0.15 13.31
CA THR A 59 4.49 0.09 14.21
C THR A 59 4.18 0.49 15.64
N ARG A 60 2.95 0.96 15.92
CA ARG A 60 2.55 1.63 17.17
C ARG A 60 3.28 2.95 17.44
N LEU A 61 4.14 3.40 16.52
CA LEU A 61 4.86 4.67 16.60
C LEU A 61 4.15 5.71 15.73
N LYS A 62 3.86 6.87 16.31
CA LYS A 62 3.21 7.98 15.61
C LYS A 62 4.24 8.82 14.85
N ILE A 63 4.85 8.23 13.84
CA ILE A 63 5.88 8.86 13.01
C ILE A 63 5.29 9.13 11.62
N PRO A 64 5.15 10.40 11.19
CA PRO A 64 4.66 10.72 9.84
C PRO A 64 5.59 10.20 8.74
N VAL A 65 5.03 9.62 7.69
CA VAL A 65 5.77 9.11 6.52
C VAL A 65 6.64 10.21 5.89
N ARG A 66 6.09 11.43 5.78
CA ARG A 66 6.79 12.60 5.22
C ARG A 66 8.03 13.04 6.01
N GLN A 67 8.23 12.53 7.22
CA GLN A 67 9.39 12.85 8.07
C GLN A 67 10.53 11.84 7.96
N LEU A 68 10.29 10.70 7.31
CA LEU A 68 11.28 9.64 7.12
C LEU A 68 11.78 9.64 5.68
N THR A 69 13.09 9.50 5.49
CA THR A 69 13.63 9.11 4.17
C THR A 69 13.20 7.68 3.84
N PHE A 70 13.23 7.29 2.57
CA PHE A 70 12.90 5.91 2.19
C PHE A 70 13.81 4.89 2.92
N LYS A 71 15.09 5.21 3.07
CA LYS A 71 16.06 4.37 3.79
C LYS A 71 15.72 4.22 5.27
N GLU A 72 15.23 5.26 5.93
CA GLU A 72 14.78 5.19 7.33
C GLU A 72 13.46 4.43 7.45
N LEU A 73 12.52 4.71 6.55
CA LEU A 73 11.22 4.05 6.50
C LEU A 73 11.35 2.53 6.34
N ARG A 74 12.31 2.07 5.51
CA ARG A 74 12.65 0.65 5.30
C ARG A 74 13.13 -0.09 6.55
N LYS A 75 13.53 0.62 7.62
CA LYS A 75 13.95 -0.01 8.88
C LYS A 75 12.78 -0.46 9.74
N TYR A 76 11.61 0.12 9.51
CA TYR A 76 10.37 -0.35 10.12
C TYR A 76 9.96 -1.58 9.33
N ASP A 77 10.31 -2.75 9.84
CA ASP A 77 9.93 -4.02 9.25
C ASP A 77 8.41 -4.14 9.27
N ILE A 78 7.79 -3.91 8.12
CA ILE A 78 6.37 -4.09 7.89
C ILE A 78 6.08 -5.36 7.08
N SER A 79 7.09 -6.21 6.86
CA SER A 79 6.91 -7.46 6.10
C SER A 79 6.09 -8.49 6.87
N GLU A 80 6.16 -8.51 8.21
CA GLU A 80 5.26 -9.29 9.06
C GLU A 80 3.79 -8.81 8.99
N PHE A 81 3.56 -7.59 8.48
CA PHE A 81 2.24 -6.98 8.29
C PHE A 81 1.63 -7.30 6.91
N GLU A 82 2.09 -8.36 6.22
CA GLU A 82 1.29 -9.06 5.21
C GLU A 82 -0.05 -9.62 5.77
N ARG A 83 -0.41 -9.35 7.02
CA ARG A 83 -1.76 -9.54 7.55
C ARG A 83 -2.57 -8.25 7.72
N SER A 84 -1.96 -7.09 7.57
CA SER A 84 -2.61 -5.78 7.72
C SER A 84 -1.81 -4.64 7.05
N SER A 85 -2.17 -4.36 5.80
CA SER A 85 -2.41 -3.00 5.29
C SER A 85 -1.30 -2.10 4.75
N ALA A 86 -0.03 -2.51 4.66
CA ALA A 86 0.93 -1.69 3.93
C ALA A 86 2.07 -2.51 3.33
N THR A 87 2.32 -2.32 2.04
CA THR A 87 3.59 -2.71 1.43
C THR A 87 4.23 -1.49 0.79
N ILE A 88 5.42 -1.12 1.26
CA ILE A 88 6.19 -0.01 0.72
C ILE A 88 6.81 -0.44 -0.61
N PHE A 89 6.28 0.04 -1.73
CA PHE A 89 6.93 0.00 -3.04
C PHE A 89 7.54 1.35 -3.36
N ILE A 90 8.72 1.35 -4.01
CA ILE A 90 9.19 2.53 -4.74
C ILE A 90 8.70 2.38 -6.18
N PHE A 91 7.96 3.37 -6.68
CA PHE A 91 7.90 3.59 -8.12
C PHE A 91 9.18 4.33 -8.52
N THR A 92 10.26 3.59 -8.80
CA THR A 92 11.38 4.15 -9.55
C THR A 92 11.03 4.05 -11.03
N GLY A 93 10.71 5.19 -11.64
CA GLY A 93 10.73 5.31 -13.10
C GLY A 93 12.15 5.30 -13.63
#